data_AF-A0A527Z9R4-F1
#
_entry.id   AF-A0A527Z9R4-F1
#
_cell.length_a   1.000
_cell.length_b   1.000
_cell.length_c   1.000
_cell.angle_alpha   90.00
_cell.angle_beta   90.00
_cell.angle_gamma   90.00
#
_symmetry.space_group_name_H-M   'P 1'
#
loop_
_entity.id
_entity.type
_entity.pdbx_description
1 polymer ?
#
loop_
_entity_poly.entity_id
_entity_poly.type
_entity_poly.pdbx_seq_one_letter_code
_entity_poly.pdbx_strand_id
1 'polypeptide(L)'
;RLICEFGAIADDDLAHASPGDFLFFDNIEEACEKGFDVYDFSVGDEPYKRLWCDIETRHFEVLIPLTIKGRALVFVLRQSARLKALVKNNPTIWKLTKMLRRKAAGQAAPAAGEDGS
;
A
#
# COMPACT_ATOMS: atom_id res chain seq x y z
N ARG A 1 17.92 -16.67 2.58
CA ARG A 1 16.81 -15.69 2.45
C ARG A 1 15.95 -15.73 3.70
N LEU A 2 15.83 -14.61 4.40
CA LEU A 2 14.81 -14.35 5.43
C LEU A 2 13.71 -13.48 4.81
N ILE A 3 12.46 -13.60 5.27
CA ILE A 3 11.34 -12.74 4.84
C ILE A 3 10.79 -12.01 6.07
N CYS A 4 10.69 -10.68 5.99
CA CYS A 4 10.00 -9.86 6.97
C CYS A 4 8.48 -10.01 6.77
N GLU A 5 7.82 -10.78 7.62
CA GLU A 5 6.37 -11.02 7.51
C GLU A 5 5.54 -9.77 7.82
N PHE A 6 5.90 -9.05 8.89
CA PHE A 6 5.18 -7.87 9.38
C PHE A 6 6.15 -6.81 9.87
N GLY A 7 5.97 -5.57 9.39
CA GLY A 7 6.61 -4.38 9.92
C GLY A 7 5.58 -3.26 10.00
N ALA A 8 5.57 -2.51 11.09
CA ALA A 8 4.67 -1.39 11.33
C ALA A 8 5.47 -0.16 11.75
N ILE A 9 5.31 0.93 11.02
CA ILE A 9 5.95 2.22 11.29
C ILE A 9 4.83 3.22 11.61
N ALA A 10 4.98 4.00 12.67
CA ALA A 10 4.07 5.09 12.98
C ALA A 10 4.44 6.32 12.12
N ASP A 11 3.46 6.86 11.39
CA ASP A 11 3.55 8.15 10.69
C ASP A 11 3.04 9.23 11.65
N ASP A 12 3.80 9.47 12.71
CA ASP A 12 3.51 10.41 13.80
C ASP A 12 4.65 11.43 14.01
N ASP A 13 4.54 12.28 15.04
CA ASP A 13 5.53 13.32 15.33
C ASP A 13 6.95 12.77 15.59
N LEU A 14 7.12 11.48 15.89
CA LEU A 14 8.41 10.81 16.10
C LEU A 14 8.93 10.07 14.86
N ALA A 15 8.18 10.02 13.75
CA ALA A 15 8.63 9.38 12.50
C ALA A 15 9.97 9.94 12.01
N HIS A 16 10.25 11.23 12.24
CA HIS A 16 11.50 11.89 11.89
C HIS A 16 12.73 11.41 12.69
N ALA A 17 12.53 10.72 13.82
CA ALA A 17 13.58 10.09 14.60
C ALA A 17 13.90 8.65 14.12
N SER A 18 13.21 8.17 13.09
CA SER A 18 13.41 6.85 12.46
C SER A 18 13.48 5.62 13.41
N PRO A 19 12.69 5.54 14.51
CA PRO A 19 12.74 4.37 15.40
C PRO A 19 12.31 3.08 14.69
N GLY A 20 11.38 3.18 13.73
CA GLY A 20 10.96 2.05 12.90
C GLY A 20 12.01 1.61 11.87
N ASP A 21 12.79 2.55 11.31
CA ASP A 21 13.87 2.20 10.38
C ASP A 21 15.08 1.59 11.10
N PHE A 22 15.35 2.02 12.34
CA PHE A 22 16.41 1.44 13.18
C PHE A 22 16.15 -0.04 13.48
N LEU A 23 14.90 -0.43 13.76
CA LEU A 23 14.53 -1.84 13.97
C LEU A 23 14.78 -2.73 12.74
N PHE A 24 14.87 -2.17 11.53
CA PHE A 24 15.30 -2.92 10.35
C PHE A 24 16.82 -3.11 10.29
N PHE A 25 17.62 -2.17 10.81
CA PHE A 25 19.07 -2.37 10.94
C PHE A 25 19.36 -3.59 11.83
N ASP A 26 18.80 -3.60 13.04
CA ASP A 26 18.97 -4.71 14.01
C ASP A 26 18.52 -6.06 13.42
N ASN A 27 17.39 -6.08 12.69
CA ASN A 27 16.87 -7.33 12.11
C ASN A 27 17.67 -7.82 10.89
N ILE A 28 18.25 -6.89 10.11
CA ILE A 28 19.17 -7.24 9.02
C ILE A 28 20.51 -7.75 9.59
N GLU A 29 21.03 -7.13 10.65
CA GLU A 29 22.24 -7.61 11.34
C GLU A 29 22.04 -9.03 11.90
N GLU A 30 20.94 -9.26 12.63
CA GLU A 30 20.56 -10.59 13.13
C GLU A 30 20.38 -11.62 11.98
N ALA A 31 19.89 -11.19 10.82
CA ALA A 31 19.77 -12.06 9.64
C ALA A 31 21.13 -12.39 9.01
N CYS A 32 22.08 -11.45 9.02
CA CYS A 32 23.46 -11.67 8.59
C CYS A 32 24.20 -12.62 9.53
N GLU A 33 24.08 -12.45 10.86
CA GLU A 33 24.66 -13.36 11.85
C GLU A 33 24.14 -14.79 11.72
N LYS A 34 22.84 -14.94 11.40
CA LYS A 34 22.20 -16.24 11.10
C LYS A 34 22.57 -16.82 9.72
N GLY A 35 23.38 -16.12 8.92
CA GLY A 35 23.87 -16.60 7.63
C GLY A 35 22.84 -16.58 6.50
N PHE A 36 21.90 -15.62 6.49
CA PHE A 36 20.97 -15.46 5.37
C PHE A 36 21.50 -14.51 4.29
N ASP A 37 21.67 -15.01 3.06
CA ASP A 37 22.26 -14.26 1.93
C ASP A 37 21.37 -13.14 1.35
N VAL A 38 20.10 -13.08 1.77
CA VAL A 38 19.07 -12.17 1.23
C VAL A 38 18.09 -11.84 2.35
N TYR A 39 17.83 -10.56 2.59
CA TYR A 39 16.73 -10.09 3.41
C TYR A 39 15.60 -9.58 2.50
N ASP A 40 14.37 -10.04 2.73
CA ASP A 40 13.23 -9.79 1.85
C ASP A 40 12.11 -9.07 2.62
N PHE A 41 11.89 -7.80 2.29
CA PHE A 41 10.84 -6.97 2.89
C PHE A 41 9.41 -7.34 2.44
N SER A 42 9.24 -8.37 1.60
CA SER A 42 7.95 -8.79 1.02
C SER A 42 7.28 -7.69 0.16
N VAL A 43 6.07 -7.97 -0.33
CA VAL A 43 5.35 -7.11 -1.28
C VAL A 43 5.06 -5.70 -0.74
N GLY A 44 4.99 -4.73 -1.64
CA GLY A 44 4.77 -3.30 -1.33
C GLY A 44 5.85 -2.41 -1.96
N ASP A 45 5.55 -1.12 -2.08
CA ASP A 45 6.42 -0.11 -2.71
C ASP A 45 6.53 1.12 -1.80
N GLU A 46 7.04 0.88 -0.58
CA GLU A 46 7.21 1.92 0.45
C GLU A 46 8.60 2.56 0.38
N PRO A 47 8.77 3.85 0.74
CA PRO A 47 10.03 4.55 0.59
C PRO A 47 11.23 3.87 1.27
N TYR A 48 11.07 3.35 2.49
CA TYR A 48 12.14 2.66 3.22
C TYR A 48 12.62 1.39 2.50
N LYS A 49 11.73 0.65 1.82
CA LYS A 49 12.12 -0.55 1.05
C LYS A 49 13.08 -0.20 -0.08
N ARG A 50 12.97 1.01 -0.66
CA ARG A 50 13.85 1.51 -1.72
C ARG A 50 15.20 2.04 -1.20
N LEU A 51 15.36 2.18 0.11
CA LEU A 51 16.65 2.50 0.74
C LEU A 51 17.42 1.23 1.12
N TRP A 52 16.71 0.16 1.51
CA TRP A 52 17.31 -1.11 1.93
C TRP A 52 17.45 -2.16 0.81
N CYS A 53 16.53 -2.23 -0.15
CA CYS A 53 16.53 -3.28 -1.19
C CYS A 53 17.30 -2.84 -2.45
N ASP A 54 18.30 -3.62 -2.82
CA ASP A 54 18.99 -3.57 -4.11
C ASP A 54 18.33 -4.47 -5.19
N ILE A 55 17.62 -5.52 -4.78
CA ILE A 55 16.97 -6.51 -5.67
C ILE A 55 15.49 -6.16 -5.96
N GLU A 56 15.16 -5.73 -7.18
CA GLU A 56 13.77 -5.54 -7.63
C GLU A 56 13.08 -6.87 -8.01
N THR A 57 12.25 -7.44 -7.14
CA THR A 57 11.43 -8.63 -7.48
C THR A 57 10.07 -8.23 -8.08
N ARG A 58 9.94 -8.37 -9.41
CA ARG A 58 8.68 -8.08 -10.13
C ARG A 58 7.61 -9.16 -9.93
N HIS A 59 6.49 -8.75 -9.35
CA HIS A 59 5.32 -9.60 -9.13
C HIS A 59 4.26 -9.41 -10.23
N PHE A 60 3.62 -10.51 -10.66
CA PHE A 60 2.64 -10.51 -11.75
C PHE A 60 1.38 -11.31 -11.40
N GLU A 61 0.19 -10.75 -11.62
CA GLU A 61 -1.08 -11.47 -11.49
C GLU A 61 -1.39 -12.24 -12.79
N VAL A 62 -1.42 -13.58 -12.71
CA VAL A 62 -1.70 -14.46 -13.85
C VAL A 62 -3.11 -15.01 -13.77
N LEU A 63 -3.95 -14.66 -14.75
CA LEU A 63 -5.35 -15.08 -14.83
C LEU A 63 -5.58 -15.90 -16.11
N ILE A 64 -5.95 -17.18 -15.96
CA ILE A 64 -6.16 -18.14 -17.05
C ILE A 64 -7.66 -18.47 -17.18
N PRO A 65 -8.42 -17.80 -18.09
CA PRO A 65 -9.86 -17.99 -18.19
C PRO A 65 -10.23 -19.23 -19.01
N LEU A 66 -10.62 -20.31 -18.31
CA LEU A 66 -11.03 -21.59 -18.91
C LEU A 66 -12.39 -21.56 -19.64
N THR A 67 -13.20 -20.50 -19.46
CA THR A 67 -14.54 -20.38 -20.07
C THR A 67 -14.78 -18.98 -20.65
N ILE A 68 -15.78 -18.84 -21.53
CA ILE A 68 -16.18 -17.53 -22.10
C ILE A 68 -16.60 -16.55 -20.99
N LYS A 69 -17.35 -17.02 -19.98
CA LYS A 69 -17.70 -16.23 -18.78
C LYS A 69 -16.43 -15.78 -18.02
N GLY A 70 -15.46 -16.67 -17.87
CA GLY A 70 -14.14 -16.34 -17.30
C GLY A 70 -13.39 -15.28 -18.12
N ARG A 71 -13.43 -15.34 -19.46
CA ARG A 71 -12.79 -14.33 -20.33
C ARG A 71 -13.39 -12.94 -20.13
N ALA A 72 -14.72 -12.86 -20.02
CA ALA A 72 -15.41 -11.60 -19.70
C ALA A 72 -15.03 -11.06 -18.32
N LEU A 73 -14.98 -11.91 -17.29
CA LEU A 73 -14.55 -11.52 -15.94
C LEU A 73 -13.11 -11.01 -15.91
N VAL A 74 -12.17 -11.74 -16.52
CA VAL A 74 -10.74 -11.33 -16.59
C VAL A 74 -10.57 -10.02 -17.37
N PHE A 75 -11.39 -9.77 -18.39
CA PHE A 75 -11.41 -8.46 -19.06
C PHE A 75 -11.83 -7.34 -18.10
N VAL A 76 -12.97 -7.49 -17.42
CA VAL A 76 -13.48 -6.49 -16.47
C VAL A 76 -12.48 -6.21 -15.34
N LEU A 77 -11.90 -7.26 -14.75
CA LEU A 77 -10.86 -7.14 -13.71
C LEU A 77 -9.68 -6.31 -14.22
N ARG A 78 -9.12 -6.66 -15.40
CA ARG A 78 -7.99 -5.95 -16.01
C ARG A 78 -8.29 -4.49 -16.34
N GLN A 79 -9.49 -4.15 -16.82
CA GLN A 79 -9.85 -2.74 -17.03
C GLN A 79 -10.02 -1.98 -15.69
N SER A 80 -10.61 -2.62 -14.68
CA SER A 80 -10.76 -2.00 -13.35
C SER A 80 -9.40 -1.74 -12.68
N ALA A 81 -8.44 -2.66 -12.83
CA ALA A 81 -7.07 -2.51 -12.33
C ALA A 81 -6.34 -1.36 -13.05
N ARG A 82 -6.44 -1.28 -14.39
CA ARG A 82 -5.89 -0.16 -15.16
C ARG A 82 -6.48 1.19 -14.75
N LEU A 83 -7.80 1.28 -14.60
CA LEU A 83 -8.46 2.53 -14.17
C LEU A 83 -8.01 2.94 -12.76
N LYS A 84 -7.94 2.00 -11.81
CA LYS A 84 -7.41 2.24 -10.46
C LYS A 84 -5.96 2.72 -10.49
N ALA A 85 -5.11 2.13 -11.34
CA ALA A 85 -3.71 2.53 -11.49
C ALA A 85 -3.59 3.95 -12.09
N LEU A 86 -4.36 4.28 -13.13
CA LEU A 86 -4.39 5.63 -13.72
C LEU A 86 -4.84 6.70 -12.70
N VAL A 87 -5.83 6.39 -11.86
CA VAL A 87 -6.31 7.29 -10.80
C VAL A 87 -5.29 7.46 -9.67
N LYS A 88 -4.61 6.38 -9.24
CA LYS A 88 -3.57 6.43 -8.20
C LYS A 88 -2.29 7.14 -8.67
N ASN A 89 -1.81 6.80 -9.86
CA ASN A 89 -0.52 7.27 -10.37
C ASN A 89 -0.57 8.71 -10.90
N ASN A 90 -1.76 9.30 -11.05
CA ASN A 90 -1.93 10.70 -11.42
C ASN A 90 -2.25 11.56 -10.17
N PRO A 91 -1.28 12.33 -9.65
CA PRO A 91 -1.47 13.12 -8.41
C PRO A 91 -2.51 14.23 -8.57
N THR A 92 -2.78 14.71 -9.79
CA THR A 92 -3.82 15.71 -10.07
C THR A 92 -5.21 15.09 -9.99
N ILE A 93 -5.41 13.89 -10.54
CA ILE A 93 -6.66 13.13 -10.37
C ILE A 93 -6.87 12.79 -8.89
N TRP A 94 -5.84 12.32 -8.17
CA TRP A 94 -5.95 12.01 -6.74
C TRP A 94 -6.30 13.23 -5.88
N LYS A 95 -5.75 14.42 -6.18
CA LYS A 95 -6.17 15.70 -5.57
C LYS A 95 -7.65 16.00 -5.84
N LEU A 96 -8.11 15.85 -7.09
CA LEU A 96 -9.52 16.05 -7.47
C LEU A 96 -10.44 15.04 -6.78
N THR A 97 -10.06 13.75 -6.68
CA THR A 97 -10.80 12.73 -5.94
C THR A 97 -10.87 13.07 -4.45
N LYS A 98 -9.78 13.54 -3.82
CA LYS A 98 -9.80 14.01 -2.42
C LYS A 98 -10.73 15.23 -2.24
N MET A 99 -10.75 16.17 -3.19
CA MET A 99 -11.68 17.32 -3.18
C MET A 99 -13.14 16.88 -3.30
N LEU A 100 -13.46 15.99 -4.25
CA LEU A 100 -14.81 15.46 -4.43
C LEU A 100 -15.27 14.64 -3.21
N ARG A 101 -14.39 13.81 -2.64
CA ARG A 101 -14.68 13.06 -1.40
C ARG A 101 -14.94 14.00 -0.21
N ARG A 102 -14.19 15.09 -0.08
CA ARG A 102 -14.45 16.14 0.94
C ARG A 102 -15.80 16.82 0.72
N LYS A 103 -16.17 17.16 -0.52
CA LYS A 103 -17.49 17.74 -0.81
C LYS A 103 -18.65 16.78 -0.54
N ALA A 104 -18.52 15.51 -0.92
CA ALA A 104 -19.54 14.49 -0.65
C ALA A 104 -19.67 14.17 0.85
N ALA A 105 -18.55 14.09 1.59
CA ALA A 105 -18.59 13.95 3.05
C ALA A 105 -19.21 15.18 3.74
N GLY A 106 -18.97 16.39 3.21
CA GLY A 106 -19.62 17.63 3.65
C GLY A 106 -21.09 17.77 3.24
N GLN A 107 -21.69 16.76 2.58
CA GLN A 107 -23.13 16.67 2.31
C GLN A 107 -23.85 15.66 3.22
N ALA A 108 -23.13 15.02 4.16
CA ALA A 108 -23.77 14.38 5.31
C ALA A 108 -24.28 15.48 6.26
N ALA A 109 -25.58 15.79 6.15
CA ALA A 109 -26.21 16.87 6.93
C ALA A 109 -26.21 16.55 8.44
N PRO A 110 -26.11 17.57 9.32
CA PRO A 110 -26.33 17.38 10.74
C PRO A 110 -27.81 17.03 10.99
N ALA A 111 -28.07 16.00 11.79
CA ALA A 111 -29.35 15.85 12.45
C ALA A 111 -29.45 16.90 13.58
N ALA A 112 -30.60 17.56 13.71
CA ALA A 112 -30.83 18.65 14.66
C ALA A 112 -32.10 18.40 15.49
N GLY A 113 -32.10 18.87 16.74
CA GLY A 113 -33.19 18.75 17.72
C GLY A 113 -33.33 17.36 18.36
N GLU A 114 -33.96 17.19 19.53
CA GLU A 114 -34.42 18.10 20.59
C GLU A 114 -34.71 17.21 21.84
N ASP A 115 -34.69 17.61 23.11
CA ASP A 115 -34.36 18.89 23.78
C ASP A 115 -33.43 18.56 25.00
N GLY A 116 -33.57 18.93 26.30
CA GLY A 116 -34.49 19.83 27.01
C GLY A 116 -34.41 19.73 28.56
N SER A 117 -33.95 20.81 29.20
CA SER A 117 -33.79 21.04 30.67
C SER A 117 -32.76 20.18 31.43
#